data_AF-A0A2V6RUH5-F1
#
_entry.id   AF-A0A2V6RUH5-F1
#
_cell.length_a   1.000
_cell.length_b   1.000
_cell.length_c   1.000
_cell.angle_alpha   90.00
_cell.angle_beta   90.00
_cell.angle_gamma   90.00
#
_symmetry.space_group_name_H-M   'P 1'
#
loop_
_entity.id
_entity.type
_entity.pdbx_description
1 polymer ?
#
loop_
_entity_poly.entity_id
_entity_poly.type
_entity_poly.pdbx_seq_one_letter_code
_entity_poly.pdbx_strand_id
1 'polypeptide(L)'
;MVVQLSVRDRSVAERDLSSLLARVGASQVRRQAEFTFVAVVPQSSYGEFTRGMAQIGAWQMETDRSTVPDPVHVAIRLVSRRPG
;
A
#
# COMPACT_ATOMS: atom_id res chain seq x y z
N MET A 1 -7.88 -1.85 -6.24
CA MET A 1 -7.88 -0.42 -5.88
C MET A 1 -6.47 0.11 -6.08
N VAL A 2 -6.34 1.35 -6.51
CA VAL A 2 -5.04 2.03 -6.57
C VAL A 2 -4.93 2.94 -5.34
N VAL A 3 -3.79 2.87 -4.67
CA VAL A 3 -3.48 3.66 -3.48
C VAL A 3 -2.19 4.40 -3.74
N GLN A 4 -2.20 5.70 -3.50
CA GLN A 4 -1.00 6.52 -3.53
C GLN A 4 -0.47 6.69 -2.12
N LEU A 5 0.83 6.44 -1.92
CA LEU A 5 1.51 6.62 -0.65
C LEU A 5 2.61 7.66 -0.80
N SER A 6 2.42 8.81 -0.15
CA SER A 6 3.35 9.94 -0.15
C SER A 6 4.38 9.76 0.96
N VAL A 7 5.65 9.65 0.58
CA VAL A 7 6.76 9.28 1.47
C VAL A 7 7.94 10.24 1.33
N ARG A 8 8.75 10.40 2.38
CA ARG A 8 9.95 11.26 2.33
C ARG A 8 11.11 10.56 1.62
N ASP A 9 11.35 9.30 1.97
CA ASP A 9 12.39 8.46 1.40
C ASP A 9 11.74 7.25 0.75
N ARG A 10 11.88 7.15 -0.58
CA ARG A 10 11.28 6.07 -1.35
C ARG A 10 11.89 4.72 -1.02
N SER A 11 13.21 4.63 -0.85
CA SER A 11 13.91 3.37 -0.60
C SER A 11 13.60 2.81 0.79
N VAL A 12 13.47 3.68 1.79
CA VAL A 12 12.98 3.28 3.12
C VAL A 12 11.54 2.79 3.03
N ALA A 13 10.66 3.56 2.38
CA ALA A 13 9.26 3.18 2.23
C ALA A 13 9.05 1.86 1.47
N GLU A 14 9.84 1.57 0.44
CA GLU A 14 9.77 0.28 -0.27
C GLU A 14 10.09 -0.90 0.66
N ARG A 15 11.08 -0.74 1.56
CA ARG A 15 11.43 -1.78 2.55
C ARG A 15 10.32 -1.95 3.59
N ASP A 16 9.87 -0.85 4.18
CA ASP A 16 8.82 -0.86 5.20
C ASP A 16 7.50 -1.42 4.65
N LEU A 17 7.16 -1.08 3.40
CA LEU A 17 5.99 -1.60 2.71
C LEU A 17 6.12 -3.10 2.43
N SER A 18 7.29 -3.57 1.99
CA SER A 18 7.54 -5.02 1.84
C SER A 18 7.36 -5.77 3.16
N SER A 19 7.88 -5.22 4.27
CA SER A 19 7.70 -5.80 5.61
C SER A 19 6.23 -5.80 6.06
N LEU A 20 5.50 -4.71 5.79
CA LEU A 20 4.07 -4.62 6.08
C LEU A 20 3.26 -5.67 5.30
N LEU A 21 3.50 -5.80 3.99
CA LEU A 21 2.81 -6.77 3.13
C LEU A 21 3.06 -8.21 3.60
N ALA A 22 4.28 -8.54 4.00
CA ALA A 22 4.59 -9.84 4.59
C ALA A 22 3.84 -10.07 5.92
N ARG A 23 3.79 -9.05 6.79
CA ARG A 23 3.12 -9.13 8.10
C ARG A 23 1.62 -9.37 8.00
N VAL A 24 0.94 -8.69 7.07
CA VAL A 24 -0.52 -8.82 6.89
C VAL A 24 -0.93 -10.07 6.10
N GLY A 25 0.03 -10.91 5.71
CA GLY A 25 -0.21 -12.11 4.91
C GLY A 25 -0.59 -11.80 3.46
N ALA A 26 -0.10 -10.69 2.89
CA ALA A 26 -0.39 -10.35 1.51
C ALA A 26 0.22 -11.38 0.55
N SER A 27 -0.53 -11.76 -0.48
CA SER A 27 -0.11 -12.69 -1.52
C SER A 27 0.02 -12.00 -2.88
N GLN A 28 0.55 -12.73 -3.87
CA GLN A 28 0.76 -12.24 -5.24
C GLN A 28 1.52 -10.91 -5.33
N VAL A 29 2.44 -10.66 -4.39
CA VAL A 29 3.22 -9.42 -4.34
C VAL A 29 4.14 -9.36 -5.56
N ARG A 30 3.86 -8.45 -6.48
CA ARG A 30 4.66 -8.21 -7.69
C ARG A 30 5.08 -6.76 -7.76
N ARG A 31 6.32 -6.50 -8.19
CA ARG A 31 6.75 -5.16 -8.55
C ARG A 31 6.24 -4.81 -9.95
N GLN A 32 5.68 -3.61 -10.11
CA GLN A 32 5.27 -3.08 -11.40
C GLN A 32 5.75 -1.63 -11.53
N ALA A 33 6.26 -1.27 -12.71
CA ALA A 33 6.79 0.07 -12.96
C ALA A 33 5.75 1.18 -12.73
N GLU A 34 4.49 0.92 -13.07
CA GLU A 34 3.40 1.90 -12.95
C GLU A 34 2.91 2.10 -11.50
N PHE A 35 3.02 1.06 -10.66
CA PHE A 35 2.37 1.01 -9.34
C PHE A 35 3.29 0.61 -8.20
N THR A 36 4.61 0.54 -8.36
CA THR A 36 5.59 0.03 -7.37
C THR A 36 5.34 -1.40 -6.89
N PHE A 37 4.21 -1.68 -6.23
CA PHE A 37 3.73 -3.01 -5.84
C PHE A 37 2.28 -3.24 -6.25
N VAL A 38 1.97 -4.48 -6.63
CA VAL A 38 0.62 -5.02 -6.70
C VAL A 38 0.56 -6.22 -5.78
N ALA A 39 -0.45 -6.27 -4.91
CA ALA A 39 -0.60 -7.34 -3.92
C ALA A 39 -2.09 -7.65 -3.66
N VAL A 40 -2.33 -8.81 -3.09
CA VAL A 40 -3.63 -9.25 -2.60
C VAL A 40 -3.58 -9.32 -1.09
N VAL A 41 -4.35 -8.47 -0.42
CA VAL A 41 -4.43 -8.41 1.05
C VAL A 41 -5.73 -9.11 1.50
N PRO A 42 -5.67 -10.02 2.48
CA PRO A 42 -6.87 -10.60 3.07
C PRO A 42 -7.78 -9.52 3.65
N GLN A 43 -9.10 -9.62 3.47
CA GLN A 43 -10.03 -8.63 4.02
C GLN A 43 -9.91 -8.50 5.54
N SER A 44 -9.68 -9.62 6.25
CA SER A 44 -9.47 -9.66 7.70
C SER A 44 -8.25 -8.85 8.17
N SER A 45 -7.20 -8.79 7.35
CA SER A 45 -5.97 -8.04 7.64
C SER A 45 -6.02 -6.60 7.12
N TYR A 46 -7.10 -6.19 6.44
CA TYR A 46 -7.17 -4.90 5.76
C TYR A 46 -7.08 -3.71 6.72
N GLY A 47 -7.69 -3.81 7.90
CA GLY A 47 -7.58 -2.78 8.93
C GLY A 47 -6.17 -2.65 9.53
N GLU A 48 -5.36 -3.71 9.51
CA GLU A 48 -3.95 -3.64 9.88
C GLU A 48 -3.11 -3.03 8.74
N PHE A 49 -3.41 -3.39 7.50
CA PHE A 49 -2.78 -2.83 6.31
C PHE A 49 -2.93 -1.31 6.24
N THR A 50 -4.15 -0.77 6.39
CA THR A 50 -4.39 0.68 6.34
C THR A 50 -3.69 1.44 7.46
N ARG A 51 -3.65 0.87 8.67
CA ARG A 51 -2.89 1.43 9.81
C ARG A 51 -1.39 1.42 9.54
N GLY A 52 -0.85 0.33 9.01
CA GLY A 52 0.56 0.25 8.63
C GLY A 52 0.95 1.25 7.54
N MET A 53 0.09 1.42 6.52
CA MET A 53 0.28 2.43 5.47
C MET A 53 0.36 3.85 6.06
N ALA A 54 -0.51 4.17 7.02
CA ALA A 54 -0.51 5.47 7.71
C ALA A 54 0.76 5.72 8.56
N GLN A 55 1.45 4.67 8.98
CA GLN A 55 2.74 4.78 9.68
C GLN A 55 3.91 5.05 8.73
N ILE A 56 3.85 4.54 7.49
CA ILE A 56 4.90 4.73 6.47
C ILE A 56 4.80 6.13 5.86
N GLY A 57 3.58 6.63 5.64
CA GLY A 57 3.39 7.93 5.02
C GLY A 57 1.92 8.34 4.90
N ALA A 58 1.70 9.48 4.24
CA ALA A 58 0.36 9.95 3.95
C ALA A 58 -0.18 9.17 2.75
N TRP A 59 -1.23 8.38 2.96
CA TRP A 59 -1.84 7.58 1.90
C TRP A 59 -3.21 8.11 1.51
N GLN A 60 -3.57 7.90 0.25
CA GLN A 60 -4.87 8.23 -0.30
C GLN A 60 -5.32 7.14 -1.26
N MET A 61 -6.58 6.74 -1.18
CA MET A 61 -7.20 5.92 -2.22
C MET A 61 -7.47 6.79 -3.45
N GLU A 62 -7.03 6.35 -4.62
CA GLU A 62 -7.37 7.02 -5.88
C GLU A 62 -8.80 6.70 -6.31
N THR A 63 -9.38 5.60 -5.81
CA THR A 63 -10.78 5.23 -6.06
C THR A 63 -11.43 4.86 -4.74
N ASP A 64 -12.31 5.74 -4.27
CA ASP A 64 -13.15 5.46 -3.12
C ASP A 64 -14.09 4.30 -3.47
N ARG A 65 -14.13 3.28 -2.61
CA ARG A 65 -15.06 2.15 -2.77
C ARG A 65 -15.85 2.03 -1.48
N SER A 66 -17.18 2.09 -1.63
CA SER A 66 -18.14 1.97 -0.53
C SER A 66 -18.05 0.65 0.23
N THR A 67 -17.43 -0.39 -0.35
CA THR A 67 -17.19 -1.68 0.30
C THR A 67 -15.80 -2.23 -0.04
N VAL A 68 -15.17 -2.85 0.96
CA VAL A 68 -13.88 -3.54 0.82
C VAL A 68 -14.15 -4.96 0.29
N PRO A 69 -13.69 -5.32 -0.92
CA PRO A 69 -13.93 -6.65 -1.50
C PRO A 69 -13.07 -7.74 -0.83
N ASP A 70 -13.51 -9.00 -0.88
CA ASP A 70 -12.70 -10.15 -0.47
C ASP A 70 -12.33 -11.03 -1.68
N PRO A 71 -11.04 -11.17 -2.05
CA PRO A 71 -9.87 -10.55 -1.43
C PRO A 71 -9.59 -9.11 -1.92
N VAL A 72 -8.79 -8.35 -1.16
CA VAL A 72 -8.49 -6.95 -1.48
C VAL A 72 -7.29 -6.85 -2.43
N HIS A 73 -7.56 -6.59 -3.70
CA HIS A 73 -6.50 -6.28 -4.67
C HIS A 73 -6.04 -4.82 -4.54
N VAL A 74 -4.78 -4.59 -4.18
CA VAL A 74 -4.17 -3.27 -4.01
C VAL A 74 -3.01 -3.07 -4.98
N ALA A 75 -2.99 -1.93 -5.66
CA ALA A 75 -1.84 -1.42 -6.41
C ALA A 75 -1.33 -0.16 -5.69
N ILE A 76 -0.06 -0.11 -5.31
CA ILE A 76 0.46 0.84 -4.31
C ILE A 76 1.55 1.73 -4.89
N ARG A 77 1.18 2.89 -5.42
CA ARG A 77 2.13 3.84 -5.99
C ARG A 77 2.81 4.66 -4.90
N LEU A 78 4.14 4.55 -4.80
CA LEU A 78 4.93 5.46 -3.97
C LEU A 78 5.19 6.78 -4.71
N VAL A 79 4.97 7.90 -4.03
CA VAL A 79 5.30 9.24 -4.51
C VAL A 79 6.14 9.98 -3.49
N SER A 80 7.16 10.70 -3.94
CA SER A 80 8.01 11.48 -3.03
C SER A 80 7.28 12.75 -2.60
N ARG A 81 7.15 12.96 -1.29
CA ARG A 81 6.65 14.23 -0.74
C ARG A 81 7.80 15.24 -0.79
N ARG A 82 7.63 16.34 -1.53
CA ARG A 82 8.57 17.47 -1.45
C ARG A 82 8.50 18.08 -0.05
N PRO A 83 9.64 18.40 0.60
CA PRO A 83 9.61 19.28 1.76
C PRO A 83 9.09 20.64 1.31
N GLY A 84 8.05 21.13 1.99
CA GLY A 84 7.58 22.51 1.87
C GLY A 84 8.43 23.45 2.70
#